data_AF-A0AAD4G4T7-F1
#
_entry.id   AF-A0AAD4G4T7-F1
#
_cell.length_a   1.000
_cell.length_b   1.000
_cell.length_c   1.000
_cell.angle_alpha   90.00
_cell.angle_beta   90.00
_cell.angle_gamma   90.00
#
_symmetry.space_group_name_H-M   'P 1'
#
loop_
_entity.id
_entity.type
_entity.pdbx_description
1 polymer ?
#
loop_
_entity_poly.entity_id
_entity_poly.type
_entity_poly.pdbx_seq_one_letter_code
_entity_poly.pdbx_strand_id
1 'polypeptide(L)'
;MAHAKRWKEEAELLVEEMQQIVLFWEWDAAHWDERGKTFRLDDCHILDGHCGYVQRQATLHHSFIQKCQSSWSDIIMLAKQLDQTKEAYNPATLSRMIEQAADNTNPDEDRGDC
;
A
#
# COMPACT_ATOMS: atom_id res chain seq x y z
N MET A 1 18.36 9.96 20.85
CA MET A 1 18.44 9.21 19.56
C MET A 1 17.71 7.87 19.58
N ALA A 2 17.68 7.11 20.68
CA ALA A 2 16.96 5.82 20.74
C ALA A 2 15.43 5.94 20.55
N HIS A 3 14.79 7.01 21.05
CA HIS A 3 13.36 7.22 20.89
C HIS A 3 12.96 7.45 19.42
N ALA A 4 13.66 8.33 18.71
CA ALA A 4 13.34 8.63 17.31
C ALA A 4 13.38 7.38 16.42
N LYS A 5 14.30 6.43 16.69
CA LYS A 5 14.36 5.16 15.95
C LYS A 5 13.15 4.26 16.25
N ARG A 6 12.75 4.14 17.52
CA ARG A 6 11.58 3.34 17.92
C ARG A 6 10.28 3.90 17.32
N TRP A 7 10.08 5.21 17.41
CA TRP A 7 8.89 5.87 16.84
C TRP A 7 8.77 5.63 15.33
N LYS A 8 9.91 5.57 14.63
CA LYS A 8 9.95 5.25 13.21
C LYS A 8 9.52 3.79 12.95
N GLU A 9 10.09 2.84 13.67
CA GLU A 9 9.74 1.42 13.55
C GLU A 9 8.24 1.19 13.83
N GLU A 10 7.69 1.85 14.86
CA GLU A 10 6.26 1.78 15.18
C GLU A 10 5.38 2.36 14.06
N ALA A 11 5.80 3.45 13.42
CA ALA A 11 5.07 4.04 12.30
C ALA A 11 5.09 3.14 11.05
N GLU A 12 6.23 2.49 10.76
CA GLU A 12 6.37 1.54 9.66
C GLU A 12 5.48 0.31 9.88
N LEU A 13 5.52 -0.27 11.08
CA LEU A 13 4.65 -1.40 11.47
C LEU A 13 3.17 -1.03 11.38
N LEU A 14 2.78 0.17 11.79
CA LEU A 14 1.39 0.61 11.71
C LEU A 14 0.89 0.65 10.26
N VAL A 15 1.72 1.09 9.32
CA VAL A 15 1.37 1.13 7.89
C VAL A 15 1.24 -0.29 7.34
N GLU A 16 2.12 -1.21 7.73
CA GLU A 16 2.03 -2.63 7.35
C GLU A 16 0.73 -3.26 7.87
N GLU A 17 0.40 -3.04 9.14
CA GLU A 17 -0.83 -3.55 9.75
C GLU A 17 -2.09 -2.98 9.06
N MET A 18 -2.10 -1.67 8.72
CA MET A 18 -3.19 -1.08 7.95
C MET A 18 -3.38 -1.79 6.60
N GLN A 19 -2.30 -2.13 5.90
CA GLN A 19 -2.38 -2.85 4.63
C GLN A 19 -2.83 -4.30 4.83
N GLN A 20 -2.30 -4.99 5.84
CA GLN A 20 -2.68 -6.37 6.15
C GLN A 20 -4.16 -6.49 6.53
N ILE A 21 -4.68 -5.54 7.30
CA ILE A 21 -6.11 -5.50 7.65
C ILE A 21 -6.97 -5.39 6.39
N VAL A 22 -6.62 -4.50 5.45
CA VAL A 22 -7.34 -4.37 4.18
C VAL A 22 -7.31 -5.68 3.40
N LEU A 23 -6.14 -6.30 3.24
CA LEU A 23 -5.99 -7.57 2.52
C LEU A 23 -6.78 -8.71 3.16
N PHE A 24 -6.77 -8.79 4.49
CA PHE A 24 -7.53 -9.80 5.22
C PHE A 24 -9.03 -9.66 4.96
N TRP A 25 -9.56 -8.44 5.04
CA TRP A 25 -10.99 -8.23 4.82
C TRP A 25 -11.39 -8.41 3.35
N GLU A 26 -10.52 -8.07 2.40
CA GLU A 26 -10.74 -8.37 0.97
C GLU A 26 -10.87 -9.87 0.73
N TRP A 27 -9.98 -10.66 1.34
CA TRP A 27 -10.07 -12.12 1.29
C TRP A 27 -11.36 -12.65 1.94
N ASP A 28 -11.72 -12.16 3.14
CA ASP A 28 -12.93 -12.63 3.84
C ASP A 28 -14.21 -12.23 3.08
N ALA A 29 -14.27 -11.03 2.51
CA ALA A 29 -15.38 -10.58 1.67
C ALA A 29 -15.56 -11.51 0.45
N ALA A 30 -14.46 -11.85 -0.23
CA ALA A 30 -14.48 -12.78 -1.36
C ALA A 30 -14.92 -14.20 -0.92
N HIS A 31 -14.53 -14.62 0.27
CA HIS A 31 -14.95 -15.90 0.84
C HIS A 31 -16.47 -15.94 1.09
N TRP A 32 -17.04 -14.85 1.61
CA TRP A 32 -18.50 -14.72 1.74
C TRP A 32 -19.20 -14.76 0.38
N ASP A 33 -18.71 -14.02 -0.62
CA ASP A 33 -19.28 -14.06 -1.98
C ASP A 33 -19.29 -15.46 -2.59
N GLU A 34 -18.22 -16.23 -2.38
CA GLU A 34 -18.13 -17.63 -2.84
C GLU A 34 -19.10 -18.55 -2.09
N ARG A 35 -19.24 -18.35 -0.78
CA ARG A 35 -20.17 -19.12 0.06
C ARG A 35 -21.63 -18.95 -0.37
N GLY A 36 -21.99 -17.77 -0.87
CA GLY A 36 -23.33 -17.50 -1.39
C GLY A 36 -23.61 -18.27 -2.68
N LYS A 37 -22.58 -18.46 -3.53
CA LYS A 37 -22.69 -19.17 -4.81
C LYS A 37 -22.68 -20.69 -4.67
N THR A 38 -21.97 -21.20 -3.66
CA THR A 38 -21.76 -22.64 -3.45
C THR A 38 -22.83 -23.30 -2.59
N PHE A 39 -23.60 -22.52 -1.82
CA PHE A 39 -24.66 -23.04 -0.98
C PHE A 39 -25.82 -23.61 -1.81
N ARG A 40 -26.09 -24.90 -1.63
CA ARG A 40 -27.23 -25.61 -2.22
C ARG A 40 -28.01 -26.28 -1.11
N LEU A 41 -29.29 -25.96 -1.01
CA LEU A 41 -30.21 -26.56 -0.07
C LEU A 41 -31.56 -26.77 -0.75
N ASP A 42 -32.20 -27.91 -0.48
CA ASP A 42 -33.49 -28.27 -1.08
C ASP A 42 -34.67 -27.48 -0.47
N ASP A 43 -34.47 -26.88 0.72
CA ASP A 43 -35.46 -26.01 1.36
C ASP A 43 -35.30 -24.56 0.87
N CYS A 44 -36.24 -24.11 0.05
CA CYS A 44 -36.23 -22.79 -0.58
C CYS A 44 -36.29 -21.63 0.43
N HIS A 45 -36.96 -21.80 1.57
CA HIS A 45 -37.08 -20.73 2.57
C HIS A 45 -35.76 -20.49 3.31
N ILE A 46 -35.03 -21.57 3.60
CA ILE A 46 -33.70 -21.48 4.22
C ILE A 46 -32.68 -20.96 3.19
N LEU A 47 -32.84 -21.34 1.92
CA LEU A 47 -31.98 -20.87 0.82
C LEU A 47 -32.04 -19.35 0.68
N ASP A 48 -33.24 -18.76 0.62
CA ASP A 48 -33.41 -17.31 0.48
C ASP A 48 -32.82 -16.55 1.67
N GLY A 49 -33.07 -17.03 2.90
CA GLY A 49 -32.51 -16.45 4.12
C GLY A 49 -30.98 -16.52 4.15
N HIS A 50 -30.40 -17.65 3.75
CA HIS A 50 -28.96 -17.84 3.69
C HIS A 50 -28.31 -16.94 2.64
N CYS A 51 -28.85 -16.90 1.41
CA CYS A 51 -28.37 -16.02 0.35
C CYS A 51 -28.42 -14.55 0.78
N GLY A 52 -29.52 -14.12 1.37
CA GLY A 52 -29.67 -12.76 1.89
C GLY A 52 -28.70 -12.44 3.02
N TYR A 53 -28.43 -13.39 3.92
CA TYR A 53 -27.44 -13.21 4.99
C TYR A 53 -26.03 -13.08 4.45
N VAL A 54 -25.62 -14.00 3.56
CA VAL A 54 -24.27 -14.01 2.98
C VAL A 54 -24.00 -12.74 2.18
N GLN A 55 -24.96 -12.29 1.37
CA GLN A 55 -24.83 -11.04 0.61
C GLN A 55 -24.65 -9.82 1.53
N ARG A 56 -25.35 -9.79 2.67
CA ARG A 56 -25.17 -8.73 3.68
C ARG A 56 -23.79 -8.78 4.31
N GLN A 57 -23.26 -9.97 4.62
CA GLN A 57 -21.90 -10.11 5.15
C GLN A 57 -20.86 -9.61 4.15
N ALA A 58 -20.91 -10.04 2.89
CA ALA A 58 -20.01 -9.55 1.85
C ALA A 58 -20.09 -8.01 1.70
N THR A 59 -21.31 -7.46 1.65
CA THR A 59 -21.53 -6.01 1.55
C THR A 59 -20.94 -5.24 2.75
N LEU A 60 -21.08 -5.78 3.96
CA LEU A 60 -20.53 -5.17 5.17
C LEU A 60 -19.01 -5.13 5.13
N HIS A 61 -18.37 -6.22 4.73
CA HIS A 61 -16.91 -6.29 4.59
C HIS A 61 -16.39 -5.33 3.50
N HIS A 62 -17.03 -5.30 2.33
CA HIS A 62 -16.69 -4.32 1.29
C HIS A 62 -16.82 -2.87 1.77
N SER A 63 -17.89 -2.56 2.50
CA SER A 63 -18.09 -1.22 3.07
C SER A 63 -17.02 -0.88 4.11
N PHE A 64 -16.58 -1.85 4.91
CA PHE A 64 -15.51 -1.68 5.88
C PHE A 64 -14.18 -1.40 5.20
N ILE A 65 -13.81 -2.22 4.20
CA ILE A 65 -12.59 -2.05 3.39
C ILE A 65 -12.55 -0.66 2.77
N GLN A 66 -13.63 -0.22 2.12
CA GLN A 66 -13.72 1.10 1.50
C GLN A 66 -13.49 2.23 2.51
N LYS A 67 -14.08 2.12 3.71
CA LYS A 67 -13.88 3.11 4.77
C LYS A 67 -12.44 3.13 5.26
N CYS A 68 -11.82 1.96 5.47
CA CYS A 68 -10.41 1.86 5.85
C CYS A 68 -9.49 2.46 4.79
N GLN A 69 -9.65 2.05 3.52
CA GLN A 69 -8.87 2.56 2.40
C GLN A 69 -9.00 4.08 2.27
N SER A 70 -10.22 4.62 2.34
CA SER A 70 -10.44 6.06 2.30
C SER A 70 -9.79 6.78 3.47
N SER A 71 -9.93 6.25 4.68
CA SER A 71 -9.43 6.90 5.91
C SER A 71 -7.92 6.83 6.05
N TRP A 72 -7.27 5.82 5.47
CA TRP A 72 -5.83 5.58 5.58
C TRP A 72 -5.04 5.98 4.33
N SER A 73 -5.72 6.34 3.23
CA SER A 73 -5.10 6.67 1.95
C SER A 73 -3.98 7.70 2.05
N ASP A 74 -4.23 8.82 2.74
CA ASP A 74 -3.25 9.89 2.92
C ASP A 74 -2.02 9.44 3.71
N ILE A 75 -2.23 8.67 4.78
CA ILE A 75 -1.15 8.16 5.64
C ILE A 75 -0.25 7.20 4.85
N ILE A 76 -0.86 6.27 4.11
CA ILE A 76 -0.12 5.31 3.28
C ILE A 76 0.62 6.01 2.14
N MET A 77 0.00 7.03 1.52
CA MET A 77 0.64 7.82 0.47
C MET A 77 1.86 8.58 1.00
N LEU A 78 1.72 9.25 2.15
CA LEU A 78 2.81 9.98 2.79
C LEU A 78 3.96 9.04 3.18
N ALA A 79 3.66 7.87 3.73
CA ALA A 79 4.66 6.86 4.07
C ALA A 79 5.45 6.43 2.82
N LYS A 80 4.76 6.14 1.70
CA LYS A 80 5.41 5.77 0.43
C LYS A 80 6.29 6.89 -0.13
N GLN A 81 5.85 8.15 -0.05
CA GLN A 81 6.66 9.30 -0.49
C GLN A 81 7.92 9.47 0.36
N LEU A 82 7.82 9.27 1.68
CA LEU A 82 8.97 9.29 2.58
C LEU A 82 9.98 8.19 2.24
N ASP A 83 9.53 7.00 1.86
CA ASP A 83 10.45 5.93 1.45
C ASP A 83 11.10 6.21 0.09
N GLN A 84 10.36 6.73 -0.88
CA GLN A 84 10.90 7.11 -2.19
C GLN A 84 11.97 8.21 -2.08
N THR A 85 11.71 9.23 -1.25
CA THR A 85 12.68 10.31 -1.01
C THR A 85 13.94 9.81 -0.29
N LYS A 86 13.83 8.84 0.63
CA LYS A 86 15.01 8.19 1.23
C LYS A 86 15.86 7.48 0.18
N GLU A 87 15.24 6.74 -0.73
CA GLU A 87 15.97 6.02 -1.79
C GLU A 87 16.65 6.98 -2.79
N ALA A 88 15.97 8.08 -3.13
CA ALA A 88 16.53 9.12 -4.00
C ALA A 88 17.74 9.83 -3.38
N TYR A 89 17.76 9.99 -2.05
CA TYR A 89 18.83 10.66 -1.31
C TYR A 89 19.82 9.69 -0.63
N ASN A 90 19.80 8.41 -1.00
CA ASN A 90 20.77 7.42 -0.53
C ASN A 90 22.19 7.86 -0.95
N PRO A 91 23.19 7.84 -0.06
CA PRO A 91 24.57 8.24 -0.38
C PRO A 91 25.15 7.54 -1.62
N ALA A 92 24.77 6.29 -1.90
CA ALA A 92 25.19 5.60 -3.12
C ALA A 92 24.57 6.22 -4.40
N THR A 93 23.32 6.68 -4.32
CA THR A 93 22.61 7.39 -5.40
C THR A 93 23.16 8.80 -5.57
N LEU A 94 23.40 9.52 -4.47
CA LEU A 94 24.00 10.85 -4.48
C LEU A 94 25.41 10.83 -5.06
N SER A 95 26.25 9.86 -4.71
CA SER A 95 27.59 9.72 -5.30
C SER A 95 27.53 9.53 -6.82
N ARG A 96 26.60 8.69 -7.32
CA ARG A 96 26.41 8.53 -8.77
C ARG A 96 25.91 9.81 -9.46
N MET A 97 25.00 10.54 -8.82
CA MET A 97 24.51 11.82 -9.35
C MET A 97 25.61 12.88 -9.40
N ILE A 98 26.49 12.91 -8.39
CA ILE A 98 27.64 13.82 -8.34
C ILE A 98 28.68 13.43 -9.39
N GLU A 99 28.98 12.14 -9.55
CA GLU A 99 29.90 11.63 -10.59
C GLU A 99 29.39 11.94 -12.00
N GLN A 100 28.10 11.71 -12.28
CA GLN A 100 27.48 12.06 -13.56
C GLN A 100 27.43 13.57 -13.81
N ALA A 101 27.25 14.38 -12.77
CA ALA A 101 27.32 15.84 -12.91
C ALA A 101 28.75 16.30 -13.22
N ALA A 102 29.76 15.67 -12.62
CA ALA A 102 31.17 15.96 -12.90
C ALA A 102 31.57 15.63 -14.34
N ASP A 103 31.12 14.49 -14.89
CA ASP A 103 31.37 14.09 -16.28
C ASP A 103 30.71 15.02 -17.31
N ASN A 104 29.55 15.61 -16.98
CA ASN A 104 28.83 16.53 -17.86
C ASN A 104 29.33 17.98 -17.81
N THR A 105 30.27 18.31 -16.90
CA THR A 105 30.80 19.68 -16.73
C THR A 105 32.11 19.90 -17.48
N ASN A 106 32.41 19.12 -18.53
CA ASN A 106 33.53 19.41 -19.42
C ASN A 106 33.05 19.82 -20.82
N PRO A 107 32.60 21.07 -21.02
CA PRO A 107 32.55 21.66 -22.34
C PRO A 107 33.92 22.26 -22.66
N ASP A 108 34.68 21.55 -23.49
CA ASP A 108 35.74 22.04 -24.38
C ASP A 108 36.53 23.26 -23.87
N GLU A 109 37.48 22.99 -22.97
CA GLU A 109 38.71 23.76 -22.86
C GLU A 109 39.60 23.46 -24.09
N ASP A 110 39.13 23.79 -25.29
CA ASP A 110 40.00 23.82 -26.48
C ASP A 110 39.56 24.87 -27.50
N ARG A 111 39.91 26.12 -27.18
CA ARG A 111 40.36 27.09 -28.19
C ARG A 111 41.63 27.74 -27.69
N GLY A 112 42.68 26.94 -27.60
CA GLY A 112 43.99 27.43 -28.02
C GLY A 112 44.02 27.43 -29.54
N ASP A 113 44.09 28.59 -30.18
CA ASP A 113 44.97 28.79 -31.33
C ASP A 113 45.01 30.25 -31.80
N CYS A 114 46.26 30.72 -31.93
CA CYS A 114 46.78 31.93 -32.58
C CYS A 114 46.57 33.30 -31.92
#